data_AF-A0A4Q8BEN6-F1
#
_entry.id   AF-A0A4Q8BEN6-F1
#
_cell.length_a   1.000
_cell.length_b   1.000
_cell.length_c   1.000
_cell.angle_alpha   90.00
_cell.angle_beta   90.00
_cell.angle_gamma   90.00
#
_symmetry.space_group_name_H-M   'P 1'
#
loop_
_entity.id
_entity.type
_entity.pdbx_description
1 polymer ?
#
loop_
_entity_poly.entity_id
_entity_poly.type
_entity_poly.pdbx_seq_one_letter_code
_entity_poly.pdbx_strand_id
1 'polypeptide(L)' 'MSRHDEPNEYGFAGDATAPEPPAGARPDEQDRIEEIAVPADDFTEPFADALEETEETEEERAAERRR' A
#
# COMPACT_ATOMS: atom_id res chain seq x y z
N MET A 1 -16.69 20.29 30.54
CA MET A 1 -16.40 19.54 29.31
C MET A 1 -17.50 19.85 28.32
N SER A 2 -17.32 20.82 27.41
CA SER A 2 -18.41 21.25 26.50
C SER A 2 -17.84 22.01 25.30
N ARG A 3 -16.86 21.44 24.60
CA ARG A 3 -16.27 22.03 23.37
C ARG A 3 -16.34 21.10 22.16
N HIS A 4 -16.94 19.91 22.32
CA HIS A 4 -17.01 18.89 21.27
C HIS A 4 -18.40 18.77 20.64
N ASP A 5 -19.40 19.44 21.21
CA ASP A 5 -20.78 19.44 20.69
C ASP A 5 -21.09 20.68 19.82
N GLU A 6 -20.12 21.59 19.63
CA GLU A 6 -20.27 22.75 18.74
C GLU A 6 -20.00 22.35 17.29
N PRO A 7 -20.87 22.73 16.33
CA PRO A 7 -20.60 22.51 14.92
C PRO A 7 -19.34 23.24 14.47
N ASN A 8 -18.53 22.59 13.63
CA ASN A 8 -17.41 23.23 12.96
C ASN A 8 -17.88 24.37 12.03
N GLU A 9 -16.93 25.10 11.45
CA GLU A 9 -17.19 26.23 10.54
C GLU A 9 -18.02 25.86 9.29
N TYR A 10 -18.15 24.57 9.00
CA TYR A 10 -18.96 24.02 7.91
C TYR A 10 -20.31 23.47 8.39
N GLY A 11 -20.64 23.62 9.68
CA GLY A 11 -21.91 23.21 10.27
C GLY A 11 -21.97 21.76 10.76
N PHE A 12 -20.84 21.04 10.84
CA PHE A 12 -20.83 19.65 11.32
C PHE A 12 -20.48 19.58 12.82
N ALA A 13 -21.41 19.06 13.65
CA ALA A 13 -21.20 18.79 15.07
C ALA A 13 -21.54 17.33 15.40
N GLY A 14 -20.80 16.71 16.33
CA GLY A 14 -21.11 15.36 16.84
C GLY A 14 -20.66 14.21 15.93
N ASP A 15 -20.92 12.99 16.41
CA ASP A 15 -20.53 11.67 15.87
C ASP A 15 -20.58 11.50 14.35
N ALA A 16 -19.93 10.43 13.86
CA ALA A 16 -19.73 10.08 12.45
C ALA A 16 -20.85 10.59 11.53
N THR A 17 -20.49 11.50 10.62
CA THR A 17 -21.43 12.15 9.69
C THR A 17 -21.97 11.23 8.60
N ALA A 18 -21.42 10.02 8.49
CA ALA A 18 -21.93 8.98 7.61
C ALA A 18 -22.92 8.10 8.38
N PRO A 19 -24.06 7.72 7.76
CA PRO A 19 -24.92 6.69 8.34
C PRO A 19 -24.11 5.41 8.54
N GLU A 20 -24.26 4.79 9.71
CA GLU A 20 -23.69 3.47 9.96
C GLU A 20 -24.20 2.50 8.87
N PRO A 21 -23.30 1.72 8.22
CA PRO A 21 -23.74 0.78 7.21
C PRO A 21 -24.70 -0.24 7.83
N PRO A 22 -25.75 -0.66 7.11
CA PRO A 22 -26.70 -1.62 7.64
C PRO A 22 -25.98 -2.92 8.01
N ALA A 23 -26.33 -3.50 9.15
CA ALA A 23 -25.79 -4.79 9.58
C ALA A 23 -26.07 -5.86 8.49
N GLY A 24 -25.01 -6.47 7.97
CA GLY A 24 -25.11 -7.43 6.86
C GLY A 24 -25.26 -6.78 5.47
N ALA A 25 -24.77 -5.55 5.29
CA ALA A 25 -24.56 -4.97 3.97
C ALA A 25 -23.87 -6.00 3.05
N ARG A 26 -24.40 -6.15 1.84
CA ARG A 26 -23.78 -7.04 0.85
C ARG A 26 -22.38 -6.51 0.55
N PRO A 27 -21.36 -7.36 0.45
CA PRO A 27 -20.03 -6.92 0.10
C PRO A 27 -20.09 -6.15 -1.22
N ASP A 28 -19.73 -4.87 -1.16
CA ASP A 28 -19.66 -4.00 -2.31
C ASP A 28 -18.40 -4.31 -3.14
N GLU A 29 -18.21 -3.62 -4.25
CA GLU A 29 -17.04 -3.86 -5.09
C GLU A 29 -15.73 -3.46 -4.37
N GLN A 30 -15.78 -2.52 -3.42
CA GLN A 30 -14.62 -2.13 -2.61
C GLN A 30 -14.27 -3.23 -1.62
N ASP A 31 -15.26 -3.81 -0.94
CA ASP A 31 -15.09 -4.93 0.01
C ASP A 31 -14.42 -6.15 -0.64
N ARG A 32 -14.70 -6.42 -1.93
CA ARG A 32 -14.09 -7.54 -2.66
C ARG A 32 -12.66 -7.28 -3.09
N ILE A 33 -12.31 -6.02 -3.33
CA ILE A 33 -10.94 -5.63 -3.69
C ILE A 33 -10.03 -5.74 -2.46
N GLU A 34 -10.57 -5.49 -1.27
CA GLU A 34 -9.86 -5.70 0.00
C GLU A 34 -9.58 -7.18 0.30
N GLU A 35 -10.34 -8.11 -0.27
CA GLU A 35 -10.12 -9.56 -0.14
C GLU A 35 -9.00 -10.09 -1.06
N ILE A 36 -8.40 -9.25 -1.90
CA ILE A 36 -7.29 -9.68 -2.75
C ILE A 36 -6.07 -9.95 -1.87
N ALA A 37 -5.82 -11.23 -1.60
CA ALA A 37 -4.62 -11.68 -0.91
C ALA A 37 -3.37 -11.24 -1.69
N VAL A 38 -2.64 -10.28 -1.12
CA VAL A 38 -1.29 -9.96 -1.59
C VAL A 38 -0.41 -11.16 -1.23
N PRO A 39 0.29 -11.77 -2.20
CA PRO A 39 1.22 -12.85 -1.90
C PRO A 39 2.23 -12.36 -0.85
N ALA A 40 2.41 -13.14 0.21
CA ALA A 40 3.38 -12.84 1.26
C ALA A 40 4.83 -13.13 0.82
N ASP A 41 5.02 -13.67 -0.38
CA ASP A 41 6.32 -13.97 -0.95
C ASP A 41 7.11 -12.70 -1.26
N ASP A 42 8.41 -12.74 -0.99
CA ASP A 42 9.32 -11.66 -1.32
C ASP A 42 9.71 -11.74 -2.81
N PHE A 43 9.11 -10.89 -3.63
CA PHE A 43 9.48 -10.76 -5.04
C PHE A 43 10.70 -9.87 -5.28
N THR A 44 11.26 -9.27 -4.22
CA THR A 44 12.44 -8.40 -4.34
C THR A 44 13.75 -9.19 -4.36
N GLU A 45 13.80 -10.36 -3.74
CA GLU A 45 14.96 -11.27 -3.74
C GLU A 45 15.39 -11.68 -5.17
N PRO A 46 14.53 -12.26 -6.05
CA PRO A 46 14.95 -12.62 -7.40
C PRO A 46 15.33 -11.42 -8.27
N PHE A 47 14.82 -10.23 -7.94
CA PHE A 47 15.22 -8.99 -8.62
C PHE A 47 16.60 -8.50 -8.16
N ALA A 48 16.89 -8.61 -6.86
CA ALA A 48 18.20 -8.28 -6.29
C ALA A 48 19.29 -9.21 -6.84
N ASP A 49 19.03 -10.51 -6.89
CA ASP A 49 19.95 -11.51 -7.47
C ASP A 49 20.28 -11.18 -8.94
N ALA A 50 19.24 -10.84 -9.74
CA ALA A 50 19.44 -10.49 -11.14
C ALA A 50 20.25 -9.18 -11.32
N LEU A 51 20.14 -8.23 -10.38
CA LEU A 51 20.97 -7.02 -10.40
C LEU A 51 22.44 -7.33 -10.07
N GLU A 52 22.70 -8.13 -9.03
CA GLU A 52 24.07 -8.54 -8.67
C GLU A 52 24.77 -9.26 -9.83
N GLU A 53 24.09 -10.21 -10.50
CA GLU A 53 24.64 -10.91 -11.67
C GLU A 53 25.01 -9.94 -12.81
N THR A 54 24.21 -8.89 -13.03
CA THR A 54 24.52 -7.88 -14.05
C THR A 54 25.73 -7.02 -13.69
N GLU A 55 25.85 -6.64 -12.42
CA GLU A 55 26.97 -5.84 -11.92
C GLU A 55 28.30 -6.60 -11.99
N GLU A 56 28.31 -7.87 -11.57
CA GLU A 56 29.50 -8.74 -11.65
C GLU A 56 29.98 -8.90 -13.11
N THR A 57 29.03 -9.06 -14.04
CA THR A 57 29.33 -9.15 -15.46
C THR A 57 29.87 -7.82 -16.04
N GLU A 58 29.40 -6.68 -15.55
CA GLU A 58 29.93 -5.37 -15.97
C GLU A 58 31.34 -5.11 -15.45
N GLU A 59 31.64 -5.52 -14.21
CA GLU A 59 32.98 -5.43 -13.63
C GLU A 59 34.02 -6.26 -14.39
N GLU A 60 33.69 -7.51 -14.76
CA GLU A 60 34.58 -8.36 -15.57
C GLU A 60 34.89 -7.71 -16.93
N ARG A 61 33.86 -7.18 -17.63
CA ARG A 61 34.05 -6.49 -18.91
C ARG A 61 34.82 -5.18 -18.79
N ALA A 62 34.74 -4.50 -17.64
CA ALA A 62 35.51 -3.30 -17.37
C ALA A 62 36.97 -3.62 -17.07
N ALA A 63 37.24 -4.73 -16.37
CA ALA A 63 38.59 -5.23 -16.09
C ALA A 63 39.30 -5.73 -17.36
N GLU A 64 38.59 -6.44 -18.25
CA GLU A 64 39.12 -6.90 -19.54
C GLU A 64 39.55 -5.72 -20.43
N ARG A 65 38.75 -4.63 -20.45
CA ARG A 65 39.05 -3.42 -21.24
C ARG A 65 40.23 -2.60 -20.72
N ARG A 66 40.72 -2.83 -19.50
CA ARG A 66 41.90 -2.15 -18.94
C ARG A 66 43.21 -2.89 -19.20
N ARG A 67 43.16 -4.12 -19.74
CA ARG A 67 44.34 -4.94 -20.07
C ARG A 67 44.87 -4.63 -21.46
#